data_AF-A0A1E1F5A0-F1
#
_entry.id   AF-A0A1E1F5A0-F1
#
_cell.length_a   1.000
_cell.length_b   1.000
_cell.length_c   1.000
_cell.angle_alpha   90.00
_cell.angle_beta   90.00
_cell.angle_gamma   90.00
#
_symmetry.space_group_name_H-M   'P 1'
#
loop_
_entity.id
_entity.type
_entity.pdbx_description
1 polymer ?
#
loop_
_entity_poly.entity_id
_entity_poly.type
_entity_poly.pdbx_seq_one_letter_code
_entity_poly.pdbx_strand_id
1 'polypeptide(L)'
;MSAQKFFEERTDQSEVKARIVSKYFSTWAQVVMPTVARSGGKIAYMDLYAGPGRYRDGAASTPLLVLQAAIDHPQMSQMLTAYFNDADGNNTSTLQNEVGKLPGFEKLRYKPNITCGEVDDDAATYFNETRLVH
;
A
#
# COMPACT_ATOMS: atom_id res chain seq x y z
N MET A 1 -8.29 -6.74 32.85
CA MET A 1 -9.11 -6.14 31.77
C MET A 1 -8.60 -4.74 31.51
N SER A 2 -8.01 -4.43 30.33
CA SER A 2 -7.83 -3.06 29.78
C SER A 2 -6.97 -3.01 28.48
N ALA A 3 -6.81 -4.11 27.72
CA ALA A 3 -6.07 -4.06 26.43
C ALA A 3 -6.97 -3.70 25.23
N GLN A 4 -8.30 -3.86 25.36
CA GLN A 4 -9.24 -3.70 24.25
C GLN A 4 -9.55 -2.24 23.87
N LYS A 5 -9.26 -1.25 24.73
CA LYS A 5 -9.61 0.15 24.46
C LYS A 5 -8.61 0.92 23.59
N PHE A 6 -7.45 0.35 23.26
CA PHE A 6 -6.44 1.02 22.43
C PHE A 6 -6.72 0.95 20.93
N PHE A 7 -7.55 -0.01 20.50
CA PHE A 7 -7.81 -0.29 19.07
C PHE A 7 -9.18 0.18 18.58
N GLU A 8 -9.98 0.85 19.42
CA GLU A 8 -11.40 1.10 19.13
C GLU A 8 -11.77 2.49 18.60
N GLU A 9 -10.93 3.49 18.77
CA GLU A 9 -11.12 4.81 18.15
C GLU A 9 -10.19 4.95 16.94
N ARG A 10 -10.62 5.73 15.93
CA ARG A 10 -9.69 6.24 14.93
C ARG A 10 -8.50 6.83 15.69
N THR A 11 -7.32 6.20 15.66
CA THR A 11 -6.14 6.90 16.13
C THR A 11 -5.92 8.00 15.10
N ASP A 12 -6.02 9.27 15.51
CA ASP A 12 -5.75 10.44 14.66
C ASP A 12 -4.50 10.25 13.78
N GLN A 13 -3.54 9.47 14.28
CA GLN A 13 -2.31 9.04 13.61
C GLN A 13 -2.52 8.27 12.29
N SER A 14 -3.48 7.35 12.20
CA SER A 14 -3.72 6.58 10.97
C SER A 14 -4.28 7.47 9.85
N GLU A 15 -5.18 8.39 10.21
CA GLU A 15 -5.70 9.38 9.26
C GLU A 15 -4.61 10.38 8.86
N VAL A 16 -3.78 10.84 9.80
CA VAL A 16 -2.62 11.69 9.52
C VAL A 16 -1.65 11.00 8.56
N LYS A 17 -1.33 9.70 8.77
CA LYS A 17 -0.53 8.89 7.84
C LYS A 17 -1.15 8.89 6.44
N ALA A 18 -2.43 8.52 6.33
CA ALA A 18 -3.12 8.46 5.04
C ALA A 18 -3.10 9.82 4.32
N ARG A 19 -3.33 10.91 5.06
CA ARG A 19 -3.32 12.28 4.51
C ARG A 19 -1.94 12.71 4.02
N ILE A 20 -0.88 12.44 4.79
CA ILE A 20 0.50 12.77 4.40
C ILE A 20 0.88 11.95 3.16
N VAL A 21 0.72 10.63 3.19
CA VAL A 21 1.12 9.77 2.07
C VAL A 21 0.37 10.16 0.80
N SER A 22 -0.94 10.33 0.87
CA SER A 22 -1.75 10.68 -0.30
C SER A 22 -1.35 12.02 -0.92
N LYS A 23 -0.92 12.98 -0.09
CA LYS A 23 -0.45 14.29 -0.57
C LYS A 23 0.88 14.20 -1.30
N TYR A 24 1.82 13.38 -0.83
CA TYR A 24 3.20 13.38 -1.34
C TYR A 24 3.50 12.27 -2.35
N PHE A 25 2.83 11.12 -2.26
CA PHE A 25 3.11 9.95 -3.09
C PHE A 25 3.02 10.27 -4.59
N SER A 26 1.89 10.85 -5.04
CA SER A 26 1.68 11.14 -6.46
C SER A 26 2.73 12.13 -7.00
N THR A 27 3.07 13.14 -6.20
CA THR A 27 4.08 14.14 -6.56
C THR A 27 5.46 13.49 -6.68
N TRP A 28 5.85 12.69 -5.67
CA TRP A 28 7.11 11.95 -5.70
C TRP A 28 7.19 11.00 -6.90
N ALA A 29 6.13 10.23 -7.16
CA ALA A 29 6.09 9.28 -8.26
C ALA A 29 6.25 9.99 -9.61
N GLN A 30 5.58 11.13 -9.84
CA GLN A 30 5.71 11.90 -11.07
C GLN A 30 7.12 12.47 -11.28
N VAL A 31 7.87 12.76 -10.21
CA VAL A 31 9.27 13.20 -10.30
C VAL A 31 10.21 12.04 -10.63
N VAL A 32 9.97 10.85 -10.05
CA VAL A 32 10.89 9.70 -10.16
C VAL A 32 10.65 8.88 -11.44
N MET A 33 9.39 8.69 -11.84
CA MET A 33 9.00 7.84 -12.98
C MET A 33 9.73 8.18 -14.29
N PRO A 34 9.93 9.45 -14.70
CA PRO A 34 10.61 9.75 -15.96
C PRO A 34 12.05 9.22 -16.00
N THR A 35 12.78 9.28 -14.89
CA THR A 35 14.15 8.78 -14.79
C THR A 35 14.17 7.26 -14.82
N VAL A 36 13.30 6.62 -14.04
CA VAL A 36 13.19 5.16 -13.97
C VAL A 36 12.72 4.56 -15.31
N ALA A 37 11.84 5.25 -16.03
CA ALA A 37 11.35 4.82 -17.33
C ALA A 37 12.46 4.74 -18.39
N ARG A 38 13.51 5.58 -18.30
CA ARG A 38 14.64 5.57 -19.24
C ARG A 38 15.47 4.29 -19.16
N SER A 39 15.52 3.65 -18.00
CA SER A 39 16.17 2.34 -17.81
C SER A 39 15.20 1.17 -17.97
N GLY A 40 13.94 1.42 -18.35
CA GLY A 40 12.90 0.39 -18.43
C GLY A 40 12.45 -0.15 -17.07
N GLY A 41 12.77 0.56 -15.98
CA GLY A 41 12.49 0.11 -14.61
C GLY A 41 11.05 0.39 -14.15
N LYS A 42 10.79 0.02 -12.90
CA LYS A 42 9.51 0.22 -12.21
C LYS A 42 9.74 0.87 -10.84
N ILE A 43 8.70 1.47 -10.27
CA ILE A 43 8.73 2.05 -8.91
C ILE A 43 8.03 1.10 -7.94
N ALA A 44 8.50 1.07 -6.69
CA ALA A 44 7.89 0.27 -5.62
C ALA A 44 7.35 1.17 -4.51
N TYR A 45 6.18 0.81 -3.98
CA TYR A 45 5.65 1.35 -2.73
C TYR A 45 5.45 0.22 -1.72
N MET A 46 5.87 0.42 -0.48
CA MET A 46 5.75 -0.58 0.58
C MET A 46 5.09 0.04 1.81
N ASP A 47 4.05 -0.62 2.33
CA ASP A 47 3.43 -0.29 3.62
C ASP A 47 3.42 -1.53 4.52
N LEU A 48 4.22 -1.50 5.58
CA LEU A 48 4.42 -2.65 6.47
C LEU A 48 3.41 -2.73 7.62
N TYR A 49 2.55 -1.70 7.73
CA TYR A 49 1.45 -1.60 8.67
C TYR A 49 0.22 -1.09 7.90
N ALA A 50 -0.20 -1.88 6.92
CA ALA A 50 -1.16 -1.51 5.90
C ALA A 50 -2.60 -1.41 6.43
N GLY A 51 -2.93 -2.17 7.47
CA GLY A 51 -4.26 -2.23 8.06
C GLY A 51 -5.32 -2.83 7.10
N PRO A 52 -6.61 -2.66 7.42
CA PRO A 52 -7.72 -3.37 6.76
C PRO A 52 -8.15 -2.81 5.39
N GLY A 53 -7.45 -1.82 4.82
CA GLY A 53 -7.85 -1.13 3.58
C GLY A 53 -8.92 -0.05 3.75
N ARG A 54 -9.88 -0.23 4.65
CA ARG A 54 -10.83 0.82 5.05
C ARG A 54 -10.92 0.95 6.56
N TYR A 55 -11.04 2.19 7.03
CA TYR A 55 -11.33 2.47 8.43
C TYR A 55 -12.80 2.13 8.75
N ARG A 56 -13.14 2.12 10.06
CA ARG A 56 -14.48 1.74 10.55
C ARG A 56 -15.63 2.59 10.00
N ASP A 57 -15.33 3.81 9.58
CA ASP A 57 -16.24 4.77 8.95
C ASP A 57 -16.37 4.60 7.43
N GLY A 58 -15.65 3.63 6.84
CA GLY A 58 -15.61 3.37 5.40
C GLY A 58 -14.57 4.19 4.63
N ALA A 59 -13.84 5.11 5.27
CA ALA A 59 -12.81 5.89 4.62
C ALA A 59 -11.64 5.01 4.15
N ALA A 60 -11.11 5.30 2.97
CA ALA A 60 -10.00 4.54 2.39
C ALA A 60 -8.69 4.77 3.17
N SER A 61 -7.95 3.70 3.44
CA SER A 61 -6.63 3.77 4.06
C SER A 61 -5.51 3.89 3.01
N THR A 62 -4.27 4.07 3.48
CA THR A 62 -3.09 4.33 2.64
C THR A 62 -2.92 3.39 1.44
N PRO A 63 -3.03 2.04 1.57
CA PRO A 63 -2.92 1.15 0.42
C PRO A 63 -3.92 1.45 -0.69
N LEU A 64 -5.19 1.69 -0.34
CA LEU A 64 -6.22 1.99 -1.35
C LEU A 64 -5.98 3.34 -2.02
N LEU A 65 -5.54 4.34 -1.26
CA LEU A 65 -5.26 5.68 -1.79
C LEU A 65 -4.06 5.66 -2.76
N VAL A 66 -3.00 4.92 -2.43
CA VAL A 66 -1.84 4.73 -3.30
C VAL A 66 -2.20 4.00 -4.59
N LEU A 67 -2.96 2.90 -4.47
CA LEU A 67 -3.40 2.14 -5.65
C LEU A 67 -4.33 2.96 -6.53
N GLN A 68 -5.28 3.70 -5.95
CA GLN A 68 -6.19 4.56 -6.71
C GLN A 68 -5.42 5.64 -7.47
N ALA A 69 -4.46 6.30 -6.83
CA ALA A 69 -3.59 7.28 -7.49
C ALA A 69 -2.82 6.67 -8.68
N ALA A 70 -2.39 5.42 -8.57
CA ALA A 70 -1.73 4.72 -9.67
C ALA A 70 -2.69 4.31 -10.78
N ILE A 71 -3.88 3.82 -10.44
CA ILE A 71 -4.94 3.46 -11.40
C ILE A 71 -5.35 4.67 -12.24
N ASP A 72 -5.46 5.84 -11.60
CA ASP A 72 -5.90 7.08 -12.23
C ASP A 72 -4.82 7.74 -13.10
N HIS A 73 -3.57 7.24 -13.06
CA HIS A 73 -2.45 7.78 -13.81
C HIS A 73 -1.90 6.76 -14.83
N PRO A 74 -2.11 6.95 -16.14
CA PRO A 74 -1.80 5.94 -17.16
C PRO A 74 -0.38 5.37 -17.12
N GLN A 75 0.63 6.21 -16.89
CA GLN A 75 2.02 5.74 -16.76
C GLN A 75 2.26 5.00 -15.44
N MET A 76 1.67 5.46 -14.33
CA MET A 76 1.93 4.90 -13.00
C MET A 76 1.30 3.53 -12.88
N SER A 77 0.12 3.33 -13.47
CA SER A 77 -0.55 2.02 -13.53
C SER A 77 0.31 0.96 -14.23
N GLN A 78 1.23 1.37 -15.11
CA GLN A 78 2.16 0.50 -15.82
C GLN A 78 3.51 0.33 -15.12
N MET A 79 3.80 1.13 -14.08
CA MET A 79 5.12 1.22 -13.44
C MET A 79 5.11 0.90 -11.95
N LEU A 80 3.97 1.02 -11.24
CA LEU A 80 3.92 0.76 -9.81
C LEU A 80 3.83 -0.73 -9.54
N THR A 81 4.72 -1.24 -8.69
CA THR A 81 4.51 -2.45 -7.90
C THR A 81 4.29 -2.05 -6.44
N ALA A 82 3.40 -2.73 -5.74
CA ALA A 82 3.11 -2.42 -4.34
C ALA A 82 3.20 -3.67 -3.47
N TYR A 83 3.67 -3.49 -2.25
CA TYR A 83 3.74 -4.53 -1.23
C TYR A 83 3.13 -4.01 0.06
N PHE A 84 2.18 -4.77 0.62
CA PHE A 84 1.47 -4.42 1.82
C PHE A 84 1.58 -5.56 2.81
N ASN A 85 1.91 -5.24 4.06
CA ASN A 85 1.98 -6.20 5.14
C ASN A 85 1.18 -5.70 6.35
N ASP A 86 0.62 -6.64 7.11
CA ASP A 86 0.08 -6.40 8.44
C ASP A 86 0.23 -7.67 9.29
N ALA A 87 0.45 -7.53 10.60
CA ALA A 87 0.57 -8.68 11.49
C ALA A 87 -0.80 -9.35 11.77
N ASP A 88 -1.91 -8.61 11.62
CA ASP A 88 -3.26 -9.14 11.81
C ASP A 88 -3.81 -9.76 10.50
N GLY A 89 -4.07 -11.06 10.52
CA GLY A 89 -4.67 -11.80 9.40
C GLY A 89 -6.05 -11.29 8.96
N ASN A 90 -6.83 -10.68 9.86
CA ASN A 90 -8.11 -10.08 9.52
C ASN A 90 -7.93 -8.80 8.72
N ASN A 91 -6.92 -7.99 9.06
CA ASN A 91 -6.57 -6.78 8.32
C ASN A 91 -6.16 -7.14 6.89
N THR A 92 -5.24 -8.09 6.73
CA THR A 92 -4.75 -8.49 5.40
C THR A 92 -5.83 -9.13 4.54
N SER A 93 -6.70 -9.96 5.13
CA SER A 93 -7.85 -10.54 4.43
C SER A 93 -8.84 -9.47 3.98
N THR A 94 -9.13 -8.49 4.83
CA THR A 94 -10.05 -7.38 4.49
C THR A 94 -9.43 -6.49 3.42
N LEU A 95 -8.15 -6.16 3.57
CA LEU A 95 -7.40 -5.37 2.59
C LEU A 95 -7.40 -6.04 1.21
N GLN A 96 -7.16 -7.35 1.13
CA GLN A 96 -7.20 -8.11 -0.11
C GLN A 96 -8.56 -7.99 -0.81
N ASN A 97 -9.65 -8.07 -0.05
CA ASN A 97 -11.00 -7.89 -0.57
C ASN A 97 -11.26 -6.47 -1.06
N GLU A 98 -10.83 -5.45 -0.30
CA GLU A 98 -11.04 -4.04 -0.67
C GLU A 98 -10.22 -3.64 -1.89
N VAL A 99 -8.98 -4.13 -2.01
CA VAL A 99 -8.14 -3.93 -3.19
C VAL A 99 -8.78 -4.52 -4.44
N GLY A 100 -9.36 -5.73 -4.35
CA GLY A 100 -10.05 -6.37 -5.47
C GLY A 100 -11.31 -5.64 -5.93
N LYS A 101 -11.90 -4.79 -5.08
CA LYS A 101 -13.08 -3.96 -5.40
C LYS A 101 -12.73 -2.61 -6.00
N LEU A 102 -11.44 -2.23 -6.08
CA LEU A 102 -11.05 -0.93 -6.62
C LEU A 102 -11.47 -0.81 -8.10
N PRO A 103 -12.23 0.23 -8.48
CA PRO A 103 -12.54 0.50 -9.87
C PRO A 103 -11.25 0.71 -10.66
N GLY A 104 -11.05 -0.05 -11.74
CA GLY A 104 -9.83 0.05 -12.55
C GLY A 104 -8.67 -0.81 -12.03
N PHE A 105 -8.87 -1.67 -11.03
CA PHE A 105 -7.84 -2.59 -10.51
C PHE A 105 -7.16 -3.39 -11.64
N GLU A 106 -7.89 -3.76 -12.68
CA GLU A 106 -7.39 -4.46 -13.86
C GLU A 106 -6.29 -3.67 -14.61
N LYS A 107 -6.30 -2.34 -14.55
CA LYS A 107 -5.34 -1.44 -15.23
C LYS A 107 -3.93 -1.47 -14.62
N LEU A 108 -3.80 -1.98 -13.40
CA LEU A 108 -2.49 -2.17 -12.76
C LEU A 108 -1.75 -3.31 -13.45
N ARG A 109 -0.62 -3.00 -14.09
CA ARG A 109 0.25 -3.99 -14.75
C ARG A 109 0.85 -4.95 -13.73
N TYR A 110 1.28 -4.44 -12.59
CA TYR A 110 1.80 -5.23 -11.48
C TYR A 110 0.79 -5.19 -10.34
N LYS A 111 0.22 -6.35 -10.01
CA LYS A 111 -0.73 -6.45 -8.91
C LYS A 111 -0.01 -6.28 -7.56
N PRO A 112 -0.65 -5.64 -6.57
CA PRO A 112 -0.06 -5.54 -5.24
C PRO A 112 0.08 -6.93 -4.61
N ASN A 113 1.15 -7.11 -3.85
CA ASN A 113 1.32 -8.27 -2.98
C ASN A 113 0.86 -7.90 -1.56
N ILE A 114 0.05 -8.76 -0.94
CA ILE A 114 -0.45 -8.57 0.42
C ILE A 114 -0.03 -9.78 1.24
N THR A 115 0.71 -9.57 2.32
CA THR A 115 1.18 -10.63 3.22
C THR A 115 0.70 -10.39 4.64
N CYS A 116 0.62 -11.48 5.40
CA CYS A 116 0.36 -11.47 6.83
C CYS A 116 1.61 -11.93 7.57
N GLY A 117 2.15 -11.09 8.44
CA GLY A 117 3.34 -11.41 9.20
C GLY A 117 3.79 -10.26 10.10
N GLU A 118 4.49 -10.60 11.17
CA GLU A 118 5.22 -9.61 11.97
C GLU A 118 6.33 -8.99 11.13
N VAL A 119 6.65 -7.72 11.40
CA VAL A 119 7.75 -7.02 10.74
C VAL A 119 8.98 -7.16 11.61
N ASP A 120 9.71 -8.26 11.42
CA ASP A 120 10.95 -8.57 12.12
C ASP A 120 12.08 -8.87 11.11
N ASP A 121 13.14 -9.55 11.55
CA ASP A 121 14.29 -9.91 10.71
C ASP A 121 13.89 -10.78 9.49
N ASP A 122 12.75 -11.48 9.55
CA ASP A 122 12.24 -12.27 8.42
C ASP A 122 11.68 -11.37 7.32
N ALA A 123 11.10 -10.22 7.67
CA ALA A 123 10.68 -9.21 6.69
C ALA A 123 11.91 -8.67 5.93
N ALA A 124 13.02 -8.39 6.63
CA ALA A 124 14.28 -7.96 6.00
C ALA A 124 14.82 -9.03 5.02
N THR A 125 14.69 -10.31 5.37
CA THR A 125 15.09 -11.43 4.49
C THR A 125 14.21 -11.50 3.25
N TYR A 126 12.89 -11.43 3.40
CA TYR A 126 11.94 -11.38 2.27
C TYR A 126 12.28 -10.25 1.29
N PHE A 127 12.66 -9.07 1.78
CA PHE A 127 13.01 -7.94 0.91
C PHE A 127 14.30 -8.15 0.13
N ASN A 128 15.31 -8.77 0.73
CA ASN A 128 16.55 -9.11 0.04
C ASN A 128 16.32 -10.12 -1.10
N GLU A 129 15.38 -11.04 -0.91
CA GLU A 129 15.09 -12.10 -1.88
C GLU A 129 14.12 -11.67 -2.99
N THR A 130 13.10 -10.85 -2.67
CA THR A 130 11.98 -10.58 -3.58
C THR A 130 12.29 -9.56 -4.69
N ARG A 131 13.38 -8.78 -4.56
CA ARG A 131 13.83 -7.76 -5.55
C ARG A 131 12.65 -7.03 -6.24
N LEU A 132 11.92 -6.24 -5.46
CA LEU A 132 10.67 -5.59 -5.92
C LEU A 132 10.86 -4.68 -7.14
N VAL A 133 12.02 -4.04 -7.26
CA VAL A 133 12.46 -3.31 -8.45
C VAL A 133 13.63 -4.07 -9.07
N HIS A 134 13.45 -4.47 -10.32
CA HIS A 134 14.42 -5.16 -11.15
C HIS A 134 14.62 -4.34 -12.42
#